data_AF-K1SN13-F1
#
_entry.id   AF-K1SN13-F1
#
_cell.length_a   1.000
_cell.length_b   1.000
_cell.length_c   1.000
_cell.angle_alpha   90.00
_cell.angle_beta   90.00
_cell.angle_gamma   90.00
#
_symmetry.space_group_name_H-M   'P 1'
#
loop_
_entity.id
_entity.type
_entity.pdbx_description
1 polymer ?
#
loop_
_entity_poly.entity_id
_entity_poly.type
_entity_poly.pdbx_seq_one_letter_code
_entity_poly.pdbx_strand_id
1 'polypeptide(L)'
;YIAYGKKTLTRRERAEQVKKRDVFSKYGEQARLVLEALLDKYMNEGISELENIAVLKNDPFRKLGSPASIAKLFGGKEGYLKAVNNLVQLIYNAA
;
A
#
# COMPACT_ATOMS: atom_id res chain seq x y z
N TYR A 1 32.20 -14.07 -10.51
CA TYR A 1 31.27 -15.02 -9.88
C TYR A 1 30.19 -14.21 -9.18
N ILE A 2 28.99 -14.12 -9.76
CA ILE A 2 27.88 -13.32 -9.17
C ILE A 2 27.31 -14.14 -8.03
N ALA A 3 27.37 -13.59 -6.81
CA ALA A 3 26.86 -14.24 -5.61
C ALA A 3 25.32 -14.34 -5.66
N TYR A 4 24.82 -15.41 -6.28
CA TYR A 4 23.45 -15.92 -6.13
C TYR A 4 23.29 -16.43 -4.69
N GLY A 5 23.07 -15.52 -3.75
CA GLY A 5 22.98 -15.89 -2.33
C GLY A 5 22.21 -14.93 -1.42
N LYS A 6 21.77 -13.76 -1.89
CA LYS A 6 20.82 -12.95 -1.13
C LYS A 6 19.41 -13.41 -1.47
N LYS A 7 18.77 -14.11 -0.53
CA LYS A 7 17.34 -14.42 -0.59
C LYS A 7 16.60 -13.07 -0.66
N THR A 8 16.13 -12.70 -1.85
CA THR A 8 15.30 -11.50 -1.99
C THR A 8 13.99 -11.77 -1.25
N LEU A 9 13.51 -10.78 -0.48
CA LEU A 9 12.26 -10.98 0.26
C LEU A 9 11.12 -11.22 -0.73
N THR A 10 10.24 -12.17 -0.40
CA THR A 10 8.97 -12.34 -1.10
C THR A 10 8.11 -11.08 -0.95
N ARG A 11 7.14 -10.89 -1.84
CA ARG A 11 6.18 -9.76 -1.76
C ARG A 11 5.52 -9.70 -0.38
N ARG A 12 5.15 -10.85 0.16
CA ARG A 12 4.57 -10.98 1.50
C ARG A 12 5.52 -10.51 2.59
N GLU A 13 6.78 -10.95 2.56
CA GLU A 13 7.77 -10.53 3.55
C GLU A 13 8.07 -9.02 3.50
N ARG A 14 8.16 -8.43 2.30
CA ARG A 14 8.31 -6.96 2.15
C ARG A 14 7.12 -6.23 2.74
N ALA A 15 5.92 -6.70 2.43
CA ALA A 15 4.70 -6.09 2.90
C ALA A 15 4.56 -6.19 4.44
N GLU A 16 4.89 -7.35 5.03
CA GLU A 16 4.96 -7.53 6.48
C GLU A 16 6.00 -6.61 7.14
N GLN A 17 7.17 -6.42 6.52
CA GLN A 17 8.15 -5.45 7.03
C GLN A 17 7.60 -4.02 7.01
N VAL A 18 6.84 -3.64 5.98
CA VAL A 18 6.23 -2.31 5.90
C VAL A 18 5.10 -2.16 6.93
N LYS A 19 4.28 -3.19 7.16
CA LYS A 19 3.25 -3.20 8.23
C LYS A 19 3.84 -2.98 9.62
N LYS A 20 5.04 -3.52 9.87
CA LYS A 20 5.76 -3.35 11.14
C LYS A 20 6.38 -1.97 11.33
N ARG A 21 6.53 -1.18 10.26
CA ARG A 21 7.05 0.18 10.34
C ARG A 21 5.91 1.10 10.76
N ASP A 22 6.21 2.07 11.61
CA ASP A 22 5.26 3.08 12.12
C ASP A 22 4.83 4.11 11.05
N VAL A 23 4.99 3.78 9.77
CA VAL A 23 4.74 4.66 8.60
C VAL A 23 3.29 5.09 8.47
N PHE A 24 2.37 4.36 9.11
CA PHE A 24 0.94 4.61 9.09
C PHE A 24 0.44 5.46 10.25
N SER A 25 1.25 5.71 11.27
CA SER A 25 0.83 6.46 12.46
C SER A 25 0.56 7.93 12.19
N LYS A 26 1.08 8.47 11.07
CA LYS A 26 0.76 9.82 10.58
C LYS A 26 -0.64 9.93 9.95
N TYR A 27 -1.29 8.80 9.68
CA TYR A 27 -2.61 8.74 9.09
C TYR A 27 -3.65 8.33 10.14
N GLY A 28 -4.87 8.83 10.02
CA GLY A 28 -5.99 8.40 10.87
C GLY A 28 -6.36 6.93 10.66
N GLU A 29 -7.12 6.36 11.59
CA GLU A 29 -7.51 4.93 11.59
C GLU A 29 -8.08 4.46 10.23
N GLN A 30 -9.01 5.22 9.64
CA GLN A 30 -9.60 4.87 8.35
C GLN A 30 -8.57 4.86 7.20
N ALA A 31 -7.65 5.83 7.17
CA ALA A 31 -6.60 5.89 6.16
C ALA A 31 -5.60 4.74 6.33
N ARG A 32 -5.30 4.36 7.58
CA ARG A 32 -4.49 3.19 7.89
C ARG A 32 -5.14 1.90 7.37
N LEU A 33 -6.44 1.71 7.61
CA LEU A 33 -7.17 0.54 7.09
C LEU A 33 -7.10 0.45 5.56
N VAL A 34 -7.20 1.58 4.86
CA VAL A 34 -7.04 1.63 3.40
C VAL A 34 -5.62 1.20 2.99
N LEU A 35 -4.58 1.71 3.65
CA LEU A 35 -3.19 1.35 3.32
C LEU A 35 -2.88 -0.12 3.64
N GLU A 36 -3.42 -0.66 4.74
CA GLU A 36 -3.30 -2.08 5.09
C GLU A 36 -3.98 -2.97 4.03
N ALA A 37 -5.18 -2.62 3.59
CA ALA A 37 -5.87 -3.31 2.51
C ALA A 37 -5.11 -3.23 1.16
N LEU A 38 -4.47 -2.10 0.86
CA LEU A 38 -3.59 -1.96 -0.31
C LEU A 38 -2.37 -2.87 -0.19
N LEU A 39 -1.75 -2.99 0.99
CA LEU A 39 -0.67 -3.93 1.22
C LEU A 39 -1.11 -5.39 0.99
N ASP A 40 -2.24 -5.78 1.55
CA ASP A 40 -2.77 -7.13 1.35
C ASP A 40 -3.09 -7.39 -0.13
N LYS A 41 -3.60 -6.40 -0.86
CA LYS A 41 -3.76 -6.52 -2.32
C LYS A 41 -2.41 -6.74 -3.02
N TYR A 42 -1.37 -5.98 -2.66
CA TYR A 42 -0.04 -6.15 -3.22
C TYR A 42 0.54 -7.54 -2.97
N MET A 43 0.32 -8.11 -1.78
CA MET A 43 0.78 -9.45 -1.44
C MET A 43 0.20 -10.51 -2.39
N ASN A 44 -1.03 -10.32 -2.86
CA ASN A 44 -1.76 -11.27 -3.70
C ASN A 44 -1.65 -10.97 -5.20
N GLU A 45 -1.78 -9.72 -5.62
CA GLU A 45 -1.93 -9.31 -7.03
C GLU A 45 -0.72 -8.53 -7.59
N GLY A 46 0.16 -8.01 -6.74
CA GLY A 46 1.34 -7.23 -7.15
C GLY A 46 1.10 -5.71 -7.21
N ILE A 47 2.10 -4.97 -7.70
CA ILE A 47 2.18 -3.50 -7.56
C ILE A 47 1.28 -2.73 -8.53
N SER A 48 0.99 -3.30 -9.71
CA SER A 48 0.30 -2.63 -10.82
C SER A 48 -1.09 -2.12 -10.45
N GLU A 49 -1.75 -2.81 -9.51
CA GLU A 49 -3.08 -2.45 -9.04
C GLU A 49 -3.08 -1.29 -8.04
N LEU A 50 -1.96 -1.03 -7.35
CA LEU A 50 -1.92 0.01 -6.31
C LEU A 50 -1.90 1.42 -6.90
N GLU A 51 -1.22 1.59 -8.04
CA GLU A 51 -1.03 2.90 -8.68
C GLU A 51 -2.32 3.43 -9.32
N ASN A 52 -3.34 2.58 -9.49
CA ASN A 52 -4.60 2.94 -10.09
C ASN A 52 -5.68 3.23 -9.05
N ILE A 53 -6.25 4.44 -9.05
CA ILE A 53 -7.36 4.81 -8.16
C ILE A 53 -8.61 3.95 -8.36
N ALA A 54 -8.75 3.27 -9.51
CA ALA A 54 -9.82 2.32 -9.76
C ALA A 54 -9.81 1.15 -8.76
N VAL A 55 -8.67 0.86 -8.13
CA VAL A 55 -8.56 -0.14 -7.06
C VAL A 55 -9.53 0.11 -5.92
N LEU A 56 -9.84 1.38 -5.65
CA LEU A 56 -10.79 1.79 -4.60
C LEU A 56 -12.25 1.41 -4.92
N LYS A 57 -12.53 1.02 -6.17
CA LYS A 57 -13.84 0.49 -6.58
C LYS A 57 -13.95 -1.03 -6.38
N ASN A 58 -12.89 -1.69 -5.92
CA ASN A 58 -12.90 -3.12 -5.65
C ASN A 58 -13.12 -3.38 -4.15
N ASP A 59 -13.53 -4.59 -3.80
CA ASP A 59 -13.51 -5.03 -2.40
C ASP A 59 -12.05 -5.19 -1.91
N PRO A 60 -11.75 -4.90 -0.63
CA PRO A 60 -12.66 -4.41 0.40
C PRO A 60 -12.86 -2.88 0.43
N PHE A 61 -12.21 -2.12 -0.46
CA PHE A 61 -12.23 -0.65 -0.44
C PHE A 61 -13.64 -0.05 -0.58
N ARG A 62 -14.52 -0.69 -1.36
CA ARG A 62 -15.94 -0.31 -1.44
C ARG A 62 -16.64 -0.24 -0.09
N LYS A 63 -16.24 -1.08 0.87
CA LYS A 63 -16.78 -1.10 2.23
C LYS A 63 -16.21 0.01 3.11
N LEU A 64 -15.02 0.51 2.77
CA LEU A 64 -14.36 1.62 3.45
C LEU A 64 -14.90 2.97 2.99
N GLY A 65 -15.46 3.04 1.78
CA GLY A 65 -16.20 4.20 1.29
C GLY A 65 -16.07 4.40 -0.21
N SER A 66 -16.57 5.55 -0.69
CA SER A 66 -16.39 5.95 -2.08
C SER A 66 -14.92 6.30 -2.37
N PRO A 67 -14.41 6.15 -3.60
CA PRO A 67 -13.06 6.56 -3.96
C PRO A 67 -12.74 8.02 -3.59
N ALA A 68 -13.73 8.92 -3.71
CA ALA A 68 -13.60 10.31 -3.31
C ALA A 68 -13.49 10.48 -1.79
N SER A 69 -14.28 9.76 -1.01
CA SER A 69 -14.20 9.76 0.46
C SER A 69 -12.85 9.24 0.94
N ILE A 70 -12.39 8.12 0.38
CA ILE A 70 -11.09 7.54 0.68
C ILE A 70 -9.97 8.53 0.33
N ALA A 71 -10.01 9.14 -0.85
CA ALA A 71 -9.02 10.13 -1.25
C ALA A 71 -8.97 11.32 -0.27
N LYS A 72 -10.12 11.79 0.24
CA LYS A 72 -10.17 12.85 1.24
C LYS A 72 -9.43 12.51 2.53
N LEU A 73 -9.38 11.24 2.95
CA LEU A 73 -8.62 10.81 4.13
C LEU A 73 -7.12 11.11 4.02
N PHE A 74 -6.61 11.26 2.80
CA PHE A 74 -5.21 11.57 2.52
C PHE A 74 -4.98 13.03 2.14
N GLY A 75 -6.01 13.89 2.20
CA GLY A 75 -5.95 15.28 1.70
C GLY A 75 -6.39 15.44 0.24
N GLY A 76 -7.16 14.49 -0.29
CA GLY A 76 -7.68 14.49 -1.66
C GLY A 76 -6.92 13.54 -2.59
N LYS A 77 -7.21 13.63 -3.90
CA LYS A 77 -6.65 12.74 -4.92
C LYS A 77 -5.12 12.74 -4.93
N GLU A 78 -4.50 13.92 -4.87
CA GLU A 78 -3.04 14.05 -4.86
C GLU A 78 -2.42 13.46 -3.59
N GLY A 79 -3.07 13.69 -2.45
CA GLY A 79 -2.64 13.11 -1.18
C GLY A 79 -2.68 11.58 -1.19
N TYR A 80 -3.75 11.00 -1.76
CA TYR A 80 -3.85 9.56 -1.97
C TYR A 80 -2.72 9.03 -2.85
N LEU A 81 -2.47 9.65 -4.00
CA LEU A 81 -1.39 9.22 -4.91
C LEU A 81 -0.01 9.30 -4.24
N LYS A 82 0.24 10.35 -3.45
CA LYS A 82 1.47 10.46 -2.65
C LYS A 82 1.57 9.36 -1.60
N ALA A 83 0.48 9.03 -0.93
CA ALA A 83 0.44 7.95 0.06
C ALA A 83 0.73 6.58 -0.58
N VAL A 84 0.10 6.29 -1.73
CA VAL A 84 0.35 5.07 -2.52
C VAL A 84 1.80 5.02 -3.00
N ASN A 85 2.32 6.11 -3.56
CA ASN A 85 3.71 6.14 -4.02
C ASN A 85 4.69 5.90 -2.88
N ASN A 86 4.47 6.53 -1.72
CA ASN A 86 5.25 6.27 -0.51
C ASN A 86 5.16 4.81 -0.07
N LEU A 87 3.98 4.20 -0.15
CA LEU A 87 3.77 2.78 0.14
C LEU A 87 4.60 1.89 -0.79
N VAL A 88 4.56 2.16 -2.09
CA VAL A 88 5.33 1.45 -3.11
C VAL A 88 6.84 1.58 -2.83
N GLN A 89 7.32 2.78 -2.52
CA GLN A 89 8.72 3.01 -2.17
C GLN A 89 9.14 2.24 -0.91
N LEU A 90 8.29 2.18 0.11
CA LEU A 90 8.55 1.40 1.33
C LEU A 90 8.65 -0.09 1.04
N ILE A 91 7.76 -0.63 0.19
CA ILE A 91 7.78 -2.03 -0.25
C ILE A 91 9.07 -2.35 -1.01
N TYR A 92 9.51 -1.47 -1.91
CA TYR A 92 10.75 -1.66 -2.66
C TYR A 92 12.00 -1.53 -1.79
N ASN A 93 12.01 -0.63 -0.81
CA ASN A 93 13.13 -0.44 0.11
C ASN A 93 13.22 -1.56 1.17
N ALA A 94 12.14 -2.33 1.36
CA ALA A 94 12.17 -3.54 2.17
C ALA A 94 12.76 -4.76 1.41
N ALA A 95 13.05 -4.66 0.11
CA ALA A 95 13.43 -5.78 -0.76
C ALA A 95 14.87 -6.29 -0.59
#